data_AF-A0A0M1JI44-F1
#
_entry.id   AF-A0A0M1JI44-F1
#
_cell.length_a   1.000
_cell.length_b   1.000
_cell.length_c   1.000
_cell.angle_alpha   90.00
_cell.angle_beta   90.00
_cell.angle_gamma   90.00
#
_symmetry.space_group_name_H-M   'P 1'
#
loop_
_entity.id
_entity.type
_entity.pdbx_description
1 polymer ?
#
loop_
_entity_poly.entity_id
_entity_poly.type
_entity_poly.pdbx_seq_one_letter_code
_entity_poly.pdbx_strand_id
1 'polypeptide(L)'
;MSALHITLKSLNIDLGFTSTIVVLTILAILAIDIALTKQANADYSSQLVVQTGLLLESDLVVRNVTDLISKKTCLAFYIRTAGTSSVIDCYDVIGGFGTVLRQIGHFKEDAVIIRKIEDTKNKRMCLVAYVATPGTAPAVDCYTVKERFKDNLEITAHLREGDMSVRQISDLGANRTCLVAYVNTKGTAPAVACYPSISRKGGILRQISFMREGDLIVRKIKDPLNKKACMVTYVSTQGTSSNLFCFDEE
;
A
#
# COMPACT_ATOMS: atom_id res chain seq x y z
N MET A 1 -25.30 12.21 35.72
CA MET A 1 -26.05 13.47 35.62
C MET A 1 -26.18 13.74 34.12
N SER A 2 -27.32 13.63 33.46
CA SER A 2 -28.69 13.95 33.83
C SER A 2 -29.65 12.77 33.69
N ALA A 3 -30.64 12.71 34.59
CA ALA A 3 -31.67 11.70 34.67
C ALA A 3 -32.79 11.97 33.66
N LEU A 4 -33.19 10.94 32.92
CA LEU A 4 -34.41 10.90 32.14
C LEU A 4 -35.56 10.55 33.10
N HIS A 5 -36.38 11.53 33.46
CA HIS A 5 -37.55 11.36 34.32
C HIS A 5 -38.75 11.90 33.57
N ILE A 6 -39.46 11.03 32.85
CA ILE A 6 -40.72 11.37 32.18
C ILE A 6 -41.85 10.79 33.02
N THR A 7 -42.40 11.64 33.89
CA THR A 7 -43.65 11.40 34.61
C THR A 7 -44.83 11.45 33.65
N LEU A 8 -45.47 10.30 33.40
CA LEU A 8 -46.79 10.21 32.77
C LEU A 8 -47.86 10.70 33.76
N LYS A 9 -48.10 12.02 33.76
CA LYS A 9 -49.32 12.59 34.35
C LYS A 9 -50.46 12.49 33.35
N SER A 10 -51.57 11.94 33.84
CA SER A 10 -52.88 11.86 33.19
C SER A 10 -53.26 13.13 32.43
N LEU A 11 -53.20 13.10 31.11
CA LEU A 11 -53.90 14.06 30.26
C LEU A 11 -55.31 13.52 30.02
N ASN A 12 -56.27 14.06 30.77
CA ASN A 12 -57.66 14.11 30.36
C ASN A 12 -57.73 15.09 29.18
N ILE A 13 -57.85 14.58 27.96
CA ILE A 13 -58.17 15.39 26.78
C ILE A 13 -59.59 15.04 26.37
N ASP A 14 -60.48 16.02 26.52
CA ASP A 14 -61.84 16.00 25.98
C ASP A 14 -61.80 15.77 24.46
N LEU A 15 -62.59 14.79 24.02
CA LEU A 15 -62.74 14.35 22.63
C LEU A 15 -63.47 15.39 21.79
N GLY A 16 -62.75 16.42 21.36
CA GLY A 16 -63.09 17.23 20.20
C GLY A 16 -62.49 16.62 18.93
N PHE A 17 -63.14 16.79 17.79
CA PHE A 17 -62.86 16.23 16.46
C PHE A 17 -61.44 16.48 15.85
N THR A 18 -60.48 16.97 16.65
CA THR A 18 -59.09 17.25 16.28
C THR A 18 -58.09 16.17 16.76
N SER A 19 -58.54 15.20 17.57
CA SER A 19 -57.67 14.19 18.20
C SER A 19 -57.17 13.07 17.27
N THR A 20 -57.85 12.76 16.17
CA THR A 20 -57.39 11.71 15.23
C THR A 20 -56.14 12.11 14.45
N ILE A 21 -55.98 13.40 14.14
CA ILE A 21 -54.81 13.91 13.41
C ILE A 21 -53.56 13.89 14.30
N VAL A 22 -53.71 14.27 15.58
CA VAL A 22 -52.60 14.28 16.54
C VAL A 22 -52.12 12.85 16.87
N VAL A 23 -53.03 11.89 16.97
CA VAL A 23 -52.66 10.49 17.17
C VAL A 23 -51.94 9.92 15.94
N LEU A 24 -52.38 10.24 14.71
CA LEU A 24 -51.69 9.81 13.49
C LEU A 24 -50.29 10.42 13.34
N THR A 25 -50.11 11.70 13.69
CA THR A 25 -48.79 12.34 13.59
C THR A 25 -47.82 11.81 14.63
N ILE A 26 -48.25 11.52 15.86
CA ILE A 26 -47.41 10.91 16.88
C ILE A 26 -47.00 9.47 16.47
N LEU A 27 -47.92 8.67 15.92
CA LEU A 27 -47.60 7.34 15.39
C LEU A 27 -46.63 7.39 14.20
N ALA A 28 -46.75 8.39 13.31
CA ALA A 28 -45.84 8.58 12.20
C ALA A 28 -44.42 8.96 12.67
N ILE A 29 -44.29 9.81 13.69
CA ILE A 29 -42.98 10.19 14.25
C ILE A 29 -42.32 9.00 14.95
N LEU A 30 -43.06 8.21 15.73
CA LEU A 30 -42.55 6.97 16.34
C LEU A 30 -42.14 5.92 15.30
N ALA A 31 -42.84 5.83 14.16
CA ALA A 31 -42.46 4.92 13.07
C ALA A 31 -41.18 5.38 12.33
N ILE A 32 -40.92 6.69 12.26
CA ILE A 32 -39.70 7.24 11.66
C ILE A 32 -38.48 7.02 12.58
N ASP A 33 -38.64 7.11 13.90
CA ASP A 33 -37.54 6.85 14.85
C ASP A 33 -37.12 5.37 14.89
N ILE A 34 -38.06 4.43 14.66
CA ILE A 34 -37.76 3.00 14.55
C ILE A 34 -37.09 2.66 13.20
N ALA A 35 -37.37 3.43 12.15
CA ALA A 35 -36.71 3.26 10.85
C ALA A 35 -35.27 3.83 10.83
N LEU A 36 -34.99 4.86 11.65
CA LEU A 36 -33.67 5.50 11.69
C LEU A 36 -32.64 4.79 12.58
N THR A 37 -33.06 3.83 13.41
CA THR A 37 -32.15 3.00 14.23
C THR A 37 -31.73 1.69 13.57
N LYS A 38 -32.13 1.46 12.31
CA LYS A 38 -31.66 0.33 11.47
C LYS A 38 -30.38 0.65 10.66
N GLN A 39 -29.59 1.63 11.10
CA GLN A 39 -28.24 1.83 10.57
C GLN A 39 -27.29 0.80 11.17
N ALA A 40 -27.02 -0.22 10.35
CA ALA A 40 -25.78 -0.99 10.35
C ALA A 40 -25.38 -1.67 11.67
N ASN A 41 -26.13 -2.71 12.06
CA ASN A 41 -25.47 -3.92 12.52
C ASN A 41 -24.79 -4.57 11.31
N ALA A 42 -23.69 -3.95 10.85
CA ALA A 42 -22.71 -4.70 10.10
C ALA A 42 -22.16 -5.71 11.09
N ASP A 43 -22.66 -6.94 11.04
CA ASP A 43 -22.04 -8.06 11.74
C ASP A 43 -20.56 -8.03 11.39
N TYR A 44 -19.73 -7.65 12.36
CA TYR A 44 -18.29 -7.85 12.29
C TYR A 44 -18.07 -9.36 12.35
N SER A 45 -18.22 -9.99 11.19
CA SER A 45 -17.78 -11.34 10.94
C SER A 45 -16.26 -11.31 11.08
N SER A 46 -15.78 -11.63 12.28
CA SER A 46 -14.37 -11.92 12.49
C SER A 46 -14.08 -13.22 11.75
N GLN A 47 -13.72 -13.10 10.49
CA GLN A 47 -13.06 -14.18 9.77
C GLN A 47 -11.79 -14.53 10.54
N LEU A 48 -11.42 -15.80 10.56
CA LEU A 48 -10.32 -16.28 11.38
C LEU A 48 -8.99 -15.79 10.79
N VAL A 49 -8.60 -14.59 11.20
CA VAL A 49 -7.37 -13.91 10.80
C VAL A 49 -6.30 -14.21 11.83
N VAL A 50 -5.16 -14.74 11.38
CA VAL A 50 -4.04 -15.07 12.24
C VAL A 50 -2.82 -14.26 11.83
N GLN A 51 -2.19 -13.59 12.80
CA GLN A 51 -0.85 -13.05 12.60
C GLN A 51 0.16 -14.19 12.71
N THR A 52 0.87 -14.46 11.64
CA THR A 52 1.69 -15.67 11.54
C THR A 52 3.19 -15.40 11.41
N GLY A 53 3.59 -14.14 11.22
CA GLY A 53 5.00 -13.76 11.09
C GLY A 53 5.23 -12.26 11.30
N LEU A 54 6.39 -11.94 11.87
CA LEU A 54 6.88 -10.58 12.08
C LEU A 54 8.37 -10.55 11.73
N LEU A 55 8.76 -9.69 10.80
CA LEU A 55 10.15 -9.38 10.52
C LEU A 55 10.42 -7.94 10.97
N LEU A 56 11.38 -7.78 11.89
CA LEU A 56 11.81 -6.50 12.41
C LEU A 56 13.23 -6.25 11.95
N GLU A 57 13.42 -5.27 11.07
CA GLU A 57 14.75 -4.93 10.56
C GLU A 57 14.99 -3.43 10.67
N SER A 58 15.70 -3.02 11.71
CA SER A 58 15.89 -1.60 12.06
C SER A 58 14.54 -0.86 12.17
N ASP A 59 14.23 -0.05 11.18
CA ASP A 59 13.04 0.78 11.04
C ASP A 59 11.91 0.10 10.24
N LEU A 60 12.21 -0.78 9.29
CA LEU A 60 11.18 -1.53 8.55
C LEU A 60 10.61 -2.65 9.41
N VAL A 61 9.28 -2.73 9.41
CA VAL A 61 8.53 -3.84 9.97
C VAL A 61 7.67 -4.47 8.87
N VAL A 62 7.75 -5.79 8.77
CA VAL A 62 6.89 -6.59 7.89
C VAL A 62 6.05 -7.52 8.74
N ARG A 63 4.73 -7.39 8.62
CA ARG A 63 3.75 -8.26 9.28
C ARG A 63 3.07 -9.14 8.26
N ASN A 64 2.94 -10.42 8.58
CA ASN A 64 2.08 -11.31 7.83
C ASN A 64 0.72 -11.46 8.53
N VAL A 65 -0.33 -11.22 7.76
CA VAL A 65 -1.73 -11.46 8.12
C VAL A 65 -2.31 -12.50 7.17
N THR A 66 -2.71 -13.65 7.69
CA THR A 66 -3.29 -14.73 6.89
C THR A 66 -4.76 -14.93 7.27
N ASP A 67 -5.63 -14.92 6.26
CA ASP A 67 -7.02 -15.35 6.40
C ASP A 67 -7.14 -16.82 6.01
N LEU A 68 -7.50 -17.66 6.99
CA LEU A 68 -7.60 -19.10 6.78
C LEU A 68 -8.78 -19.50 5.90
N ILE A 69 -9.83 -18.68 5.85
CA ILE A 69 -11.08 -18.99 5.13
C ILE A 69 -10.89 -18.71 3.65
N SER A 70 -10.43 -17.50 3.30
CA SER A 70 -10.19 -17.13 1.90
C SER A 70 -8.90 -17.71 1.30
N LYS A 71 -8.06 -18.35 2.13
CA LYS A 71 -6.72 -18.85 1.77
C LYS A 71 -5.83 -17.76 1.18
N LYS A 72 -5.98 -16.53 1.68
CA LYS A 72 -5.17 -15.37 1.30
C LYS A 72 -4.20 -15.00 2.41
N THR A 73 -3.04 -14.53 2.00
CA THR A 73 -2.01 -14.00 2.88
C THR A 73 -1.67 -12.59 2.40
N CYS A 74 -1.55 -11.67 3.36
CA CYS A 74 -1.16 -10.30 3.12
C CYS A 74 0.11 -9.95 3.89
N LEU A 75 1.05 -9.30 3.22
CA LEU A 75 2.21 -8.70 3.85
C LEU A 75 1.97 -7.21 4.01
N ALA A 76 1.96 -6.76 5.27
CA ALA A 76 1.88 -5.36 5.62
C ALA A 76 3.27 -4.82 5.94
N PHE A 77 3.67 -3.77 5.22
CA PHE A 77 4.96 -3.10 5.32
C PHE A 77 4.75 -1.73 5.93
N TYR A 78 5.50 -1.40 6.97
CA TYR A 78 5.49 -0.05 7.55
C TYR A 78 6.83 0.29 8.18
N ILE A 79 7.14 1.58 8.20
CA ILE A 79 8.35 2.11 8.84
C ILE A 79 7.99 2.51 10.26
N ARG A 80 8.86 2.22 11.22
CA ARG A 80 8.66 2.50 12.65
C ARG A 80 8.99 3.96 12.98
N THR A 81 8.41 4.86 12.21
CA THR A 81 8.53 6.31 12.37
C THR A 81 7.14 6.92 12.35
N ALA A 82 6.92 7.97 13.14
CA ALA A 82 5.62 8.64 13.17
C ALA A 82 5.23 9.19 11.78
N GLY A 83 3.93 9.19 11.49
CA GLY A 83 3.36 9.80 10.28
C GLY A 83 3.52 8.97 9.00
N THR A 84 4.01 7.73 9.05
CA THR A 84 4.15 6.89 7.86
C THR A 84 2.94 5.98 7.68
N SER A 85 2.33 5.98 6.51
CA SER A 85 1.31 5.00 6.13
C SER A 85 1.93 3.62 5.90
N SER A 86 1.15 2.57 6.17
CA SER A 86 1.50 1.20 5.78
C SER A 86 1.11 0.94 4.32
N VAL A 87 1.79 -0.03 3.71
CA VAL A 87 1.43 -0.60 2.40
C VAL A 87 1.19 -2.09 2.57
N ILE A 88 0.22 -2.64 1.85
CA ILE A 88 -0.16 -4.05 1.93
C ILE A 88 -0.16 -4.70 0.54
N ASP A 89 0.42 -5.89 0.43
CA ASP A 89 0.30 -6.77 -0.76
C ASP A 89 -0.33 -8.09 -0.34
N CYS A 90 -1.40 -8.51 -1.02
CA CYS A 90 -2.14 -9.73 -0.72
C CYS A 90 -2.07 -10.72 -1.89
N TYR A 91 -1.86 -12.00 -1.57
CA TYR A 91 -1.73 -13.08 -2.55
C TYR A 91 -2.28 -14.41 -2.02
N ASP A 92 -2.47 -15.37 -2.92
CA ASP A 92 -2.99 -16.69 -2.57
C ASP A 92 -1.92 -17.58 -1.91
N VAL A 93 -2.33 -18.38 -0.93
CA VAL A 93 -1.45 -19.28 -0.19
C VAL A 93 -1.18 -20.56 -1.00
N ILE A 94 0.10 -20.91 -1.16
CA ILE A 94 0.52 -22.11 -1.93
C ILE A 94 1.05 -23.22 -0.99
N GLY A 95 1.85 -22.86 0.02
CA GLY A 95 2.60 -23.84 0.84
C GLY A 95 2.00 -24.17 2.21
N GLY A 96 0.81 -23.67 2.53
CA GLY A 96 0.14 -23.78 3.84
C GLY A 96 0.22 -22.50 4.68
N PHE A 97 -0.49 -22.45 5.81
CA PHE A 97 -0.64 -21.23 6.62
C PHE A 97 0.63 -20.84 7.40
N GLY A 98 0.89 -19.55 7.51
CA GLY A 98 2.05 -18.96 8.16
C GLY A 98 3.32 -18.92 7.32
N THR A 99 4.06 -17.81 7.38
CA THR A 99 5.19 -17.55 6.48
C THR A 99 6.49 -17.42 7.24
N VAL A 100 7.57 -17.90 6.62
CA VAL A 100 8.93 -17.61 7.08
C VAL A 100 9.43 -16.47 6.20
N LEU A 101 9.36 -15.27 6.76
CA LEU A 101 9.85 -14.04 6.15
C LEU A 101 11.34 -13.91 6.37
N ARG A 102 12.09 -13.59 5.32
CA ARG A 102 13.52 -13.35 5.38
C ARG A 102 13.89 -12.12 4.57
N GLN A 103 14.77 -11.28 5.09
CA GLN A 103 15.48 -10.31 4.26
C GLN A 103 16.64 -11.04 3.59
N ILE A 104 16.71 -10.95 2.27
CA ILE A 104 17.73 -11.63 1.47
C ILE A 104 18.56 -10.66 0.61
N GLY A 105 18.11 -9.41 0.50
CA GLY A 105 18.87 -8.34 -0.14
C GLY A 105 18.65 -7.02 0.57
N HIS A 106 19.69 -6.20 0.61
CA HIS A 106 19.65 -4.85 1.18
C HIS A 106 20.58 -3.94 0.40
N PHE A 107 20.12 -2.73 0.17
CA PHE A 107 20.87 -1.65 -0.41
C PHE A 107 20.54 -0.34 0.31
N LYS A 108 21.57 0.47 0.59
CA LYS A 108 21.41 1.79 1.20
C LYS A 108 22.39 2.74 0.56
N GLU A 109 21.87 3.76 -0.10
CA GLU A 109 22.66 4.86 -0.67
C GLU A 109 21.82 6.13 -0.63
N ASP A 110 22.48 7.27 -0.42
CA ASP A 110 21.82 8.55 -0.14
C ASP A 110 20.81 8.39 1.01
N ALA A 111 19.56 8.81 0.76
CA ALA A 111 18.46 8.71 1.70
C ALA A 111 17.59 7.46 1.44
N VAL A 112 17.78 6.74 0.34
CA VAL A 112 16.93 5.60 -0.06
C VAL A 112 17.51 4.29 0.46
N ILE A 113 16.64 3.49 1.07
CA ILE A 113 16.91 2.13 1.51
C ILE A 113 16.02 1.20 0.70
N ILE A 114 16.62 0.19 0.10
CA ILE A 114 15.92 -0.83 -0.67
C ILE A 114 16.20 -2.19 -0.05
N ARG A 115 15.17 -3.01 0.11
CA ARG A 115 15.25 -4.34 0.71
C ARG A 115 14.48 -5.34 -0.11
N LYS A 116 15.00 -6.56 -0.19
CA LYS A 116 14.33 -7.71 -0.78
C LYS A 116 13.86 -8.62 0.35
N ILE A 117 12.55 -8.80 0.43
CA ILE A 117 11.90 -9.66 1.42
C ILE A 117 11.36 -10.90 0.71
N GLU A 118 11.69 -12.07 1.24
CA GLU A 118 11.23 -13.36 0.74
C GLU A 118 10.21 -13.97 1.72
N ASP A 119 9.05 -14.35 1.20
CA ASP A 119 8.19 -15.38 1.79
C ASP A 119 8.54 -16.73 1.16
N THR A 120 9.39 -17.45 1.87
CA THR A 120 9.97 -18.73 1.41
C THR A 120 8.93 -19.83 1.21
N LYS A 121 7.76 -19.72 1.84
CA LYS A 121 6.72 -20.75 1.83
C LYS A 121 5.75 -20.57 0.67
N ASN A 122 5.40 -19.32 0.37
CA ASN A 122 4.50 -19.00 -0.75
C ASN A 122 5.23 -18.56 -2.02
N LYS A 123 6.56 -18.65 -2.04
CA LYS A 123 7.39 -18.28 -3.20
C LYS A 123 7.13 -16.84 -3.67
N ARG A 124 6.96 -15.95 -2.70
CA ARG A 124 6.73 -14.52 -2.95
C ARG A 124 7.99 -13.74 -2.61
N MET A 125 8.37 -12.84 -3.50
CA MET A 125 9.45 -11.88 -3.30
C MET A 125 8.86 -10.48 -3.35
N CYS A 126 9.28 -9.61 -2.46
CA CYS A 126 8.86 -8.21 -2.42
C CYS A 126 10.09 -7.32 -2.40
N LEU A 127 10.17 -6.38 -3.34
CA LEU A 127 11.12 -5.28 -3.26
C LEU A 127 10.45 -4.13 -2.50
N VAL A 128 11.07 -3.71 -1.42
CA VAL A 128 10.59 -2.64 -0.55
C VAL A 128 11.59 -1.50 -0.63
N ALA A 129 11.17 -0.32 -1.07
CA ALA A 129 11.97 0.88 -1.05
C ALA A 129 11.36 1.91 -0.10
N TYR A 130 12.18 2.59 0.68
CA TYR A 130 11.72 3.67 1.55
C TYR A 130 12.86 4.65 1.82
N VAL A 131 12.50 5.85 2.27
CA VAL A 131 13.47 6.86 2.70
C VAL A 131 13.43 6.91 4.22
N ALA A 132 14.60 6.94 4.89
CA ALA A 132 14.72 6.91 6.35
C ALA A 132 14.24 8.20 7.06
N THR A 133 13.42 9.02 6.39
CA THR A 133 12.87 10.26 6.93
C THR A 133 11.46 10.01 7.47
N PRO A 134 11.11 10.50 8.67
CA PRO A 134 9.75 10.41 9.20
C PRO A 134 8.69 10.92 8.22
N GLY A 135 7.49 10.34 8.28
CA GLY A 135 6.39 10.69 7.37
C GLY A 135 6.44 10.03 5.99
N THR A 136 7.48 9.24 5.68
CA THR A 136 7.61 8.55 4.40
C THR A 136 6.99 7.15 4.42
N ALA A 137 6.00 6.89 3.56
CA ALA A 137 5.49 5.53 3.33
C ALA A 137 6.50 4.69 2.51
N PRO A 138 6.64 3.38 2.78
CA PRO A 138 7.40 2.51 1.90
C PRO A 138 6.66 2.31 0.57
N ALA A 139 7.40 2.11 -0.51
CA ALA A 139 6.87 1.59 -1.76
C ALA A 139 7.26 0.12 -1.91
N VAL A 140 6.31 -0.67 -2.39
CA VAL A 140 6.42 -2.14 -2.44
C VAL A 140 5.96 -2.63 -3.80
N ASP A 141 6.74 -3.52 -4.39
CA ASP A 141 6.30 -4.34 -5.51
C ASP A 141 6.65 -5.80 -5.22
N CYS A 142 5.64 -6.67 -5.28
CA CYS A 142 5.75 -8.09 -4.98
C CYS A 142 5.48 -8.95 -6.22
N TYR A 143 6.31 -9.97 -6.42
CA TYR A 143 6.24 -10.89 -7.53
C TYR A 143 6.47 -12.34 -7.09
N THR A 144 5.90 -13.26 -7.85
CA THR A 144 6.07 -14.70 -7.62
C THR A 144 7.35 -15.21 -8.27
N VAL A 145 8.06 -16.10 -7.60
CA VAL A 145 9.29 -16.75 -8.08
C VAL A 145 9.12 -18.26 -8.18
N LYS A 146 9.74 -18.88 -9.20
CA LYS A 146 9.62 -20.33 -9.43
C LYS A 146 10.65 -21.14 -8.64
N GLU A 147 11.86 -20.61 -8.51
CA GLU A 147 13.01 -21.28 -7.89
C GLU A 147 13.67 -20.36 -6.86
N ARG A 148 14.27 -20.97 -5.83
CA ARG A 148 15.07 -20.26 -4.82
C ARG A 148 16.45 -20.03 -5.42
N PHE A 149 16.81 -18.78 -5.67
CA PHE A 149 18.15 -18.43 -6.11
C PHE A 149 18.89 -17.69 -5.02
N LYS A 150 20.20 -17.98 -4.96
CA LYS A 150 21.14 -17.27 -4.09
C LYS A 150 21.33 -15.85 -4.62
N ASP A 151 21.38 -14.93 -3.68
CA ASP A 151 21.28 -13.48 -3.84
C ASP A 151 22.24 -12.89 -4.87
N ASN A 152 21.75 -11.89 -5.61
CA ASN A 152 22.26 -10.52 -5.47
C ASN A 152 21.21 -9.57 -6.06
N LEU A 153 20.70 -8.66 -5.22
CA LEU A 153 20.21 -7.40 -5.75
C LEU A 153 21.44 -6.64 -6.25
N GLU A 154 21.42 -6.25 -7.52
CA GLU A 154 22.49 -5.45 -8.11
C GLU A 154 21.90 -4.15 -8.64
N ILE A 155 22.55 -3.02 -8.33
CA ILE A 155 22.23 -1.78 -9.03
C ILE A 155 22.93 -1.83 -10.38
N THR A 156 22.12 -1.89 -11.42
CA THR A 156 22.58 -2.07 -12.79
C THR A 156 22.61 -0.76 -13.57
N ALA A 157 21.88 0.25 -13.13
CA ALA A 157 21.96 1.61 -13.65
C ALA A 157 21.39 2.65 -12.70
N HIS A 158 21.77 3.90 -12.93
CA HIS A 158 21.28 5.07 -12.22
C HIS A 158 21.06 6.21 -13.22
N LEU A 159 19.95 6.92 -13.09
CA LEU A 159 19.63 8.12 -13.84
C LEU A 159 19.18 9.20 -12.86
N ARG A 160 19.92 10.31 -12.82
CA ARG A 160 19.52 11.50 -12.07
C ARG A 160 18.97 12.52 -13.03
N GLU A 161 17.77 13.00 -12.75
CA GLU A 161 17.13 14.05 -13.52
C GLU A 161 16.62 15.11 -12.55
N GLY A 162 17.15 16.33 -12.63
CA GLY A 162 16.83 17.41 -11.69
C GLY A 162 16.92 16.96 -10.22
N ASP A 163 15.77 17.00 -9.53
CA ASP A 163 15.57 16.65 -8.12
C ASP A 163 15.22 15.17 -7.87
N MET A 164 14.88 14.42 -8.92
CA MET A 164 14.55 13.00 -8.86
C MET A 164 15.73 12.13 -9.30
N SER A 165 15.82 10.98 -8.66
CA SER A 165 16.82 9.94 -8.90
C SER A 165 16.08 8.62 -9.16
N VAL A 166 16.46 7.92 -10.23
CA VAL A 166 15.89 6.64 -10.62
C VAL A 166 16.99 5.59 -10.70
N ARG A 167 16.79 4.50 -9.96
CA ARG A 167 17.74 3.39 -9.84
C ARG A 167 17.14 2.16 -10.50
N GLN A 168 17.91 1.52 -11.37
CA GLN A 168 17.61 0.20 -11.93
C GLN A 168 18.24 -0.85 -11.04
N ILE A 169 17.42 -1.79 -10.57
CA ILE A 169 17.82 -2.87 -9.67
C ILE A 169 17.49 -4.19 -10.35
N SER A 170 18.50 -5.02 -10.54
CA SER A 170 18.33 -6.36 -11.09
C SER A 170 18.33 -7.38 -9.97
N ASP A 171 17.26 -8.20 -9.93
CA ASP A 171 17.20 -9.44 -9.19
C ASP A 171 17.42 -10.59 -10.18
N LEU A 172 18.69 -10.93 -10.36
CA LEU A 172 19.15 -11.92 -11.35
C LEU A 172 18.54 -13.30 -11.07
N GLY A 173 18.34 -13.63 -9.79
CA GLY A 173 17.70 -14.88 -9.39
C GLY A 173 16.25 -14.95 -9.85
N ALA A 174 15.47 -13.89 -9.67
CA ALA A 174 14.07 -13.89 -10.10
C ALA A 174 13.87 -13.53 -11.58
N ASN A 175 14.93 -13.21 -12.31
CA ASN A 175 14.86 -12.59 -13.64
C ASN A 175 13.93 -11.37 -13.65
N ARG A 176 14.09 -10.50 -12.64
CA ARG A 176 13.31 -9.26 -12.46
C ARG A 176 14.21 -8.05 -12.50
N THR A 177 13.70 -6.98 -13.09
CA THR A 177 14.30 -5.66 -13.04
C THR A 177 13.27 -4.74 -12.42
N CYS A 178 13.71 -3.97 -11.44
CA CYS A 178 12.89 -3.03 -10.71
C CYS A 178 13.44 -1.63 -10.91
N LEU A 179 12.57 -0.66 -11.18
CA LEU A 179 12.90 0.74 -11.12
C LEU A 179 12.44 1.31 -9.78
N VAL A 180 13.35 1.99 -9.10
CA VAL A 180 13.07 2.73 -7.87
C VAL A 180 13.28 4.20 -8.16
N ALA A 181 12.20 4.97 -8.14
CA ALA A 181 12.26 6.42 -8.28
C ALA A 181 12.06 7.09 -6.92
N TYR A 182 12.84 8.11 -6.63
CA TYR A 182 12.66 8.93 -5.44
C TYR A 182 13.09 10.36 -5.70
N VAL A 183 12.47 11.28 -4.96
CA VAL A 183 12.86 12.68 -4.90
C VAL A 183 13.62 12.89 -3.60
N ASN A 184 14.75 13.60 -3.63
CA ASN A 184 15.54 13.86 -2.43
C ASN A 184 14.94 15.00 -1.58
N THR A 185 13.66 14.86 -1.24
CA THR A 185 12.91 15.79 -0.39
C THR A 185 12.38 15.03 0.82
N LYS A 186 12.39 15.67 1.99
CA LYS A 186 11.95 15.03 3.24
C LYS A 186 10.50 14.59 3.16
N GLY A 187 10.18 13.43 3.74
CA GLY A 187 8.81 12.91 3.83
C GLY A 187 8.23 12.42 2.50
N THR A 188 9.02 12.34 1.44
CA THR A 188 8.55 11.90 0.12
C THR A 188 8.70 10.40 -0.05
N ALA A 189 7.59 9.71 -0.33
CA ALA A 189 7.61 8.28 -0.61
C ALA A 189 8.24 7.99 -1.98
N PRO A 190 9.18 7.02 -2.06
CA PRO A 190 9.65 6.54 -3.35
C PRO A 190 8.53 5.82 -4.10
N ALA A 191 8.78 5.47 -5.35
CA ALA A 191 7.95 4.57 -6.14
C ALA A 191 8.79 3.39 -6.62
N VAL A 192 8.15 2.23 -6.72
CA VAL A 192 8.78 0.98 -7.18
C VAL A 192 7.88 0.35 -8.23
N ALA A 193 8.45 -0.11 -9.33
CA ALA A 193 7.82 -1.12 -10.17
C ALA A 193 8.83 -2.14 -10.66
N CYS A 194 8.45 -3.41 -10.60
CA CYS A 194 9.23 -4.57 -10.98
C CYS A 194 8.59 -5.29 -12.17
N TYR A 195 9.40 -5.65 -13.17
CA TYR A 195 8.95 -6.35 -14.37
C TYR A 195 9.90 -7.50 -14.77
N PRO A 196 9.43 -8.46 -15.59
CA PRO A 196 10.29 -9.50 -16.13
C PRO A 196 11.47 -8.91 -16.89
N SER A 197 12.66 -9.44 -16.65
CA SER A 197 13.87 -9.05 -17.37
C SER A 197 14.07 -9.89 -18.62
N ILE A 198 14.47 -9.24 -19.70
CA ILE A 198 14.84 -9.89 -20.96
C ILE A 198 16.38 -10.08 -21.02
N SER A 199 17.13 -9.23 -20.31
CA SER A 199 18.60 -9.26 -20.27
C SER A 199 19.13 -9.59 -18.87
N ARG A 200 20.19 -10.41 -18.80
CA ARG A 200 20.98 -10.65 -17.58
C ARG A 200 22.09 -9.60 -17.38
N LYS A 201 22.17 -8.58 -18.23
CA LYS A 201 23.16 -7.50 -18.17
C LYS A 201 22.46 -6.15 -18.02
N GLY A 202 23.00 -5.30 -17.14
CA GLY A 202 22.52 -3.96 -16.87
C GLY A 202 22.51 -3.05 -18.10
N GLY A 203 21.55 -2.13 -18.14
CA GLY A 203 21.33 -1.24 -19.27
C GLY A 203 21.23 0.21 -18.84
N ILE A 204 21.74 1.11 -19.68
CA ILE A 204 21.67 2.55 -19.38
C ILE A 204 20.21 3.00 -19.48
N LEU A 205 19.67 3.52 -18.38
CA LEU A 205 18.39 4.21 -18.35
C LEU A 205 18.47 5.52 -19.11
N ARG A 206 17.43 5.84 -19.89
CA ARG A 206 17.37 7.08 -20.68
C ARG A 206 16.06 7.80 -20.44
N GLN A 207 16.11 9.08 -20.11
CA GLN A 207 14.93 9.93 -20.25
C GLN A 207 14.68 10.21 -21.74
N ILE A 208 13.43 10.08 -22.15
CA ILE A 208 13.00 10.31 -23.54
C ILE A 208 11.83 11.30 -23.66
N SER A 209 11.17 11.66 -22.56
CA SER A 209 10.15 12.73 -22.54
C SER A 209 10.04 13.35 -21.15
N PHE A 210 9.61 14.60 -21.13
CA PHE A 210 9.42 15.41 -19.92
C PHE A 210 8.23 16.36 -20.11
N MET A 211 7.34 16.42 -19.12
CA MET A 211 6.21 17.34 -19.07
C MET A 211 6.13 17.93 -17.66
N ARG A 212 5.77 19.22 -17.58
CA ARG A 212 5.53 19.92 -16.31
C ARG A 212 4.27 20.75 -16.42
N GLU A 213 3.38 20.59 -15.45
CA GLU A 213 2.17 21.38 -15.30
C GLU A 213 2.02 21.78 -13.83
N GLY A 214 2.16 23.09 -13.54
CA GLY A 214 2.33 23.56 -12.18
C GLY A 214 3.52 22.86 -11.49
N ASP A 215 3.24 22.24 -10.34
CA ASP A 215 4.25 21.48 -9.57
C ASP A 215 4.32 19.99 -9.96
N LEU A 216 3.39 19.51 -10.80
CA LEU A 216 3.40 18.12 -11.28
C LEU A 216 4.44 17.96 -12.37
N ILE A 217 5.36 17.03 -12.16
CA ILE A 217 6.40 16.65 -13.11
C ILE A 217 6.12 15.22 -13.58
N VAL A 218 6.14 15.02 -14.89
CA VAL A 218 6.01 13.71 -15.53
C VAL A 218 7.24 13.47 -16.40
N ARG A 219 7.88 12.32 -16.20
CA ARG A 219 9.06 11.91 -16.96
C ARG A 219 8.87 10.52 -17.54
N LYS A 220 9.23 10.37 -18.82
CA LYS A 220 9.29 9.07 -19.47
C LYS A 220 10.72 8.57 -19.44
N ILE A 221 10.93 7.48 -18.71
CA ILE A 221 12.23 6.80 -18.60
C ILE A 221 12.14 5.49 -19.36
N LYS A 222 13.08 5.27 -20.27
CA LYS A 222 13.23 4.05 -21.05
C LYS A 222 14.32 3.19 -20.43
N ASP A 223 14.01 1.90 -20.28
CA ASP A 223 14.97 0.81 -20.13
C ASP A 223 15.02 0.06 -21.47
N PRO A 224 15.96 0.42 -22.36
CA PRO A 224 16.01 -0.14 -23.71
C PRO A 224 16.28 -1.65 -23.71
N LEU A 225 17.02 -2.17 -22.73
CA LEU A 225 17.41 -3.59 -22.72
C LEU A 225 16.22 -4.49 -22.39
N ASN A 226 15.33 -4.04 -21.51
CA ASN A 226 14.12 -4.78 -21.15
C ASN A 226 12.90 -4.40 -21.99
N LYS A 227 13.06 -3.51 -23.00
CA LYS A 227 11.97 -2.97 -23.82
C LYS A 227 10.82 -2.39 -22.99
N LYS A 228 11.17 -1.71 -21.90
CA LYS A 228 10.21 -1.06 -21.01
C LYS A 228 10.34 0.45 -21.09
N ALA A 229 9.20 1.12 -21.05
CA ALA A 229 9.10 2.53 -20.74
C ALA A 229 8.29 2.70 -19.46
N CYS A 230 8.71 3.63 -18.61
CA CYS A 230 8.03 3.94 -17.36
C CYS A 230 7.75 5.45 -17.30
N MET A 231 6.50 5.79 -17.02
CA MET A 231 6.10 7.14 -16.66
C MET A 231 6.27 7.30 -15.16
N VAL A 232 7.10 8.25 -14.77
CA VAL A 232 7.29 8.64 -13.38
C VAL A 232 6.62 9.98 -13.17
N THR A 233 5.66 10.03 -12.25
CA THR A 233 4.97 11.25 -11.86
C THR A 233 5.32 11.60 -10.42
N TYR A 234 5.56 12.87 -10.16
CA TYR A 234 5.88 13.34 -8.81
C TYR A 234 5.71 14.85 -8.70
N VAL A 235 5.74 15.33 -7.45
CA VAL A 235 5.79 16.74 -7.11
C VAL A 235 7.09 16.98 -6.33
N SER A 236 7.81 18.05 -6.64
CA SER A 236 9.12 18.37 -6.03
C SER A 236 8.98 19.04 -4.64
N THR A 237 8.03 18.59 -3.82
CA THR A 237 7.73 19.21 -2.51
C THR A 237 7.63 18.19 -1.38
N GLN A 238 7.85 18.65 -0.14
CA GLN A 238 7.87 17.79 1.04
C GLN A 238 6.52 17.09 1.26
N GLY A 239 6.58 15.81 1.61
CA GLY A 239 5.39 15.02 1.94
C GLY A 239 4.60 14.51 0.73
N THR A 240 5.07 14.77 -0.49
CA THR A 240 4.44 14.26 -1.71
C THR A 240 5.05 12.93 -2.12
N SER A 241 4.27 12.05 -2.73
CA SER A 241 4.73 10.73 -3.17
C SER A 241 4.96 10.72 -4.67
N SER A 242 6.01 10.03 -5.11
CA SER A 242 6.12 9.68 -6.53
C SER A 242 5.22 8.49 -6.87
N ASN A 243 4.86 8.36 -8.14
CA ASN A 243 4.22 7.18 -8.71
C ASN A 243 4.99 6.77 -9.97
N LEU A 244 5.00 5.48 -10.25
CA LEU A 244 5.73 4.90 -11.37
C LEU A 244 4.86 3.84 -12.04
N PHE A 245 4.61 4.04 -13.33
CA PHE A 245 3.84 3.12 -14.17
C PHE A 245 4.68 2.69 -15.36
N CYS A 246 4.94 1.38 -15.48
CA CYS A 246 5.72 0.80 -16.57
C CYS A 246 4.86 0.02 -17.56
N PHE A 247 5.23 0.10 -18.83
CA PHE A 247 4.60 -0.61 -19.94
C PHE A 247 5.63 -1.08 -20.96
N ASP A 248 5.24 -2.05 -21.79
CA ASP A 248 6.04 -2.51 -22.92
C ASP A 248 6.13 -1.42 -23.98
N GLU A 249 7.33 -1.17 -24.46
CA GLU A 249 7.57 -0.25 -25.57
C GLU A 249 7.96 -1.07 -26.80
N GLU A 250 7.14 -0.96 -27.86
CA GLU A 250 7.36 -1.62 -29.14
C GLU A 250 8.64 -1.17 -29.85
#